data_AF-A0A8T4X2P2-F1
#
_entry.id   AF-A0A8T4X2P2-F1
#
_cell.length_a   1.000
_cell.length_b   1.000
_cell.length_c   1.000
_cell.angle_alpha   90.00
_cell.angle_beta   90.00
_cell.angle_gamma   90.00
#
_symmetry.space_group_name_H-M   'P 1'
#
loop_
_entity.id
_entity.type
_entity.pdbx_description
1 polymer ?
#
loop_
_entity_poly.entity_id
_entity_poly.type
_entity_poly.pdbx_seq_one_letter_code
_entity_poly.pdbx_strand_id
1 'polypeptide(L)' 'MGIKEKCTICNNKISLRFNPMEEWGIKGPICGDCYSKKIDKHYPGDHVRVNKEKD' A
#
# COMPACT_ATOMS: atom_id res chain seq x y z
N MET A 1 -26.53 2.46 1.21
CA MET A 1 -25.60 1.51 1.87
C MET A 1 -24.22 1.69 1.23
N GLY A 2 -23.30 2.39 1.90
CA GLY A 2 -21.94 2.56 1.40
C GLY A 2 -21.24 1.21 1.37
N ILE A 3 -20.81 0.76 0.18
CA ILE A 3 -20.05 -0.48 0.01
C ILE A 3 -18.76 -0.28 0.81
N LYS A 4 -18.61 -1.02 1.91
CA LYS A 4 -17.36 -1.09 2.66
C LYS A 4 -16.37 -1.82 1.76
N GLU A 5 -15.56 -1.06 1.02
CA GLU A 5 -14.52 -1.60 0.14
C GLU A 5 -13.63 -2.57 0.93
N LYS A 6 -13.33 -3.72 0.34
CA LYS A 6 -12.50 -4.78 0.95
C LYS A 6 -11.18 -4.86 0.21
N CYS A 7 -10.11 -5.12 0.94
CA CYS A 7 -8.79 -5.29 0.36
C CYS A 7 -8.76 -6.55 -0.48
N THR A 8 -8.29 -6.45 -1.72
CA THR A 8 -8.17 -7.62 -2.62
C THR A 8 -7.12 -8.64 -2.17
N ILE A 9 -6.19 -8.25 -1.28
CA ILE A 9 -5.12 -9.12 -0.77
C ILE A 9 -5.55 -9.84 0.52
N CYS A 10 -6.04 -9.11 1.51
CA CYS A 10 -6.36 -9.67 2.83
C CYS A 10 -7.86 -9.79 3.13
N ASN A 11 -8.73 -9.35 2.21
CA ASN A 11 -10.20 -9.33 2.36
C ASN A 11 -10.73 -8.54 3.57
N ASN A 12 -9.87 -7.84 4.30
CA ASN A 12 -10.26 -6.97 5.40
C ASN A 12 -10.92 -5.70 4.88
N LYS A 13 -11.71 -5.08 5.75
CA LYS A 13 -12.33 -3.78 5.48
C LYS A 13 -11.25 -2.71 5.30
N ILE A 14 -11.35 -1.97 4.21
CA ILE A 14 -10.47 -0.84 3.93
C ILE A 14 -10.97 0.38 4.72
N SER A 15 -10.10 0.93 5.57
CA SER A 15 -10.28 2.26 6.18
C SER A 15 -9.79 3.37 5.25
N LEU A 16 -8.62 3.17 4.65
CA LEU A 16 -8.00 4.05 3.67
C LEU A 16 -7.62 3.26 2.42
N ARG A 17 -8.14 3.70 1.26
CA ARG A 17 -7.96 3.06 -0.04
C ARG A 17 -6.58 3.37 -0.60
N PHE A 18 -5.83 2.34 -0.96
CA PHE A 18 -4.60 2.45 -1.72
C PHE A 18 -4.75 1.79 -3.09
N ASN A 19 -4.22 2.45 -4.11
CA ASN A 19 -4.09 1.88 -5.44
C ASN A 19 -2.73 1.17 -5.54
N PRO A 20 -2.67 -0.13 -5.88
CA PRO A 20 -1.41 -0.83 -6.08
C PRO A 20 -0.64 -0.23 -7.27
N MET A 21 0.69 -0.34 -7.25
CA MET A 21 1.51 0.02 -8.42
C MET A 21 1.28 -0.95 -9.58
N GLU A 22 1.37 -0.45 -10.81
CA GLU A 22 1.09 -1.23 -12.03
C GLU A 22 2.00 -2.46 -12.14
N GLU A 23 3.28 -2.31 -11.78
CA GLU A 23 4.28 -3.38 -11.74
C GLU A 23 3.93 -4.54 -10.81
N TRP A 24 3.03 -4.34 -9.83
CA TRP A 24 2.64 -5.40 -8.91
C TRP A 24 1.61 -6.36 -9.51
N GLY A 25 0.97 -6.00 -10.63
CA GLY A 25 -0.04 -6.83 -11.31
C GLY A 25 -1.32 -7.06 -10.50
N ILE A 26 -1.62 -6.21 -9.52
CA ILE A 26 -2.79 -6.36 -8.63
C ILE A 26 -3.93 -5.51 -9.16
N LYS A 27 -5.08 -6.12 -9.42
CA LYS A 27 -6.31 -5.41 -9.81
C LYS A 27 -7.22 -5.21 -8.61
N GLY A 28 -7.56 -3.94 -8.34
CA GLY A 28 -8.49 -3.55 -7.29
C GLY A 28 -7.82 -2.92 -6.07
N PRO A 29 -8.64 -2.42 -5.11
CA PRO A 29 -8.15 -1.61 -4.00
C PRO A 29 -7.48 -2.47 -2.93
N ILE A 30 -6.43 -1.92 -2.31
CA ILE A 30 -5.74 -2.56 -1.18
C ILE A 30 -5.74 -1.66 0.05
N CYS A 31 -5.59 -2.26 1.23
CA CYS A 31 -5.41 -1.52 2.47
C CYS A 31 -3.94 -1.08 2.64
N GLY A 32 -3.71 -0.11 3.51
CA GLY A 32 -2.36 0.42 3.79
C GLY A 32 -1.38 -0.64 4.25
N ASP A 33 -1.82 -1.59 5.09
CA ASP A 33 -0.95 -2.68 5.57
C ASP A 33 -0.44 -3.55 4.43
N CYS A 34 -1.31 -3.85 3.46
CA CYS A 34 -0.92 -4.66 2.31
C CYS A 34 -0.07 -3.86 1.31
N TYR A 35 -0.33 -2.56 1.18
CA TYR A 35 0.48 -1.67 0.37
C TYR A 35 1.92 -1.59 0.91
N SER A 36 2.10 -1.34 2.21
CA SER A 36 3.42 -1.26 2.84
C SER A 36 4.20 -2.57 2.75
N LYS A 37 3.55 -3.72 2.96
CA LYS A 37 4.18 -5.04 2.76
C LYS A 37 4.62 -5.27 1.32
N LYS A 38 3.86 -4.74 0.36
CA LYS A 38 4.22 -4.83 -1.06
C LYS A 38 5.42 -3.94 -1.40
N ILE A 39 5.47 -2.71 -0.86
CA ILE A 39 6.64 -1.84 -0.99
C ILE A 39 7.89 -2.53 -0.45
N ASP A 40 7.82 -3.03 0.78
CA ASP A 40 8.95 -3.72 1.44
C ASP A 40 9.45 -4.92 0.62
N LYS A 41 8.52 -5.70 0.05
CA LYS A 41 8.86 -6.85 -0.79
C LYS A 41 9.45 -6.47 -2.16
N HIS A 42 8.97 -5.39 -2.77
CA HIS A 42 9.37 -4.99 -4.13
C HIS A 42 10.63 -4.11 -4.14
N TYR A 43 10.86 -3.32 -3.08
CA TYR A 43 12.02 -2.46 -2.94
C TYR A 43 12.75 -2.81 -1.64
N PRO A 44 13.36 -3.99 -1.52
CA PRO A 44 14.10 -4.36 -0.32
C PRO A 44 15.30 -3.42 -0.14
N GLY A 45 15.44 -2.83 1.05
CA GLY A 45 16.59 -1.99 1.42
C GLY A 45 16.29 -0.99 2.54
N ASP A 46 17.34 -0.38 3.12
CA ASP A 46 17.20 0.68 4.10
C ASP A 46 16.71 1.98 3.42
N HIS A 47 15.41 2.26 3.55
CA HIS A 47 14.83 3.50 3.06
C HIS A 47 15.10 4.65 4.05
N VAL A 48 16.25 5.30 3.92
CA VAL A 48 16.51 6.55 4.64
C VAL A 48 15.74 7.67 3.97
N ARG A 49 15.03 8.49 4.77
CA ARG A 49 14.48 9.76 4.30
C ARG A 49 15.64 10.69 3.93
N VAL A 50 16.01 10.70 2.66
CA VAL A 50 16.88 11.73 2.10
C VAL A 50 16.14 13.06 2.15
N ASN A 51 16.79 14.09 2.71
CA ASN A 51 16.29 15.44 3.03
C ASN A 51 15.64 15.62 4.43
N LYS A 52 16.33 15.24 5.52
CA LYS A 52 15.98 15.69 6.88
C LYS A 52 16.71 16.98 7.33
N GLU A 53 17.58 17.52 6.48
CA GLU A 53 18.47 18.62 6.84
C GLU A 53 18.20 19.85 5.97
N LYS A 54 17.11 20.56 6.24
CA LYS A 54 16.90 22.00 5.97
C LYS A 54 15.73 22.48 6.85
N ASP A 55 15.97 22.51 8.15
CA ASP A 55 15.26 23.39 9.10
C ASP A 55 16.34 24.03 9.98
#